data_AF-A0A0G3G3A6-F1
#
_entry.id   AF-A0A0G3G3A6-F1
#
_cell.length_a   1.000
_cell.length_b   1.000
_cell.length_c   1.000
_cell.angle_alpha   90.00
_cell.angle_beta   90.00
_cell.angle_gamma   90.00
#
_symmetry.space_group_name_H-M   'P 1'
#
loop_
_entity.id
_entity.type
_entity.pdbx_description
1 polymer ?
#
loop_
_entity_poly.entity_id
_entity_poly.type
_entity_poly.pdbx_seq_one_letter_code
_entity_poly.pdbx_strand_id
1 'polypeptide(L)'
;MTAYPVTEEQAWRWLLAQRADPGCCPLPGPLAPGAHELLDLYGPIVEAPSITVAQLGQSLDGRIATASGKSHYVTGPEDIERLHRLRALVDAVIVGAGTVVADDPRLTVRKTEGPNPVRVILDPDGRIPADAHVFRNAEVRTIVLHAAGYGPCGLPEHVECLEMPTGADDRFDPARIRGQLAEMGLHRLLVEGGGQTVSRFLEADTLDRLHLTIAPMLIGSGRPGVTLPEIDSLDQALRPPCRIFRLGGDTLFDLDLRSKP
;
A
#
# COMPACT_ATOMS: atom_id res chain seq x y z
N MET A 1 19.23 -1.15 -38.24
CA MET A 1 19.16 -0.23 -37.09
C MET A 1 19.12 -1.06 -35.83
N THR A 2 20.17 -1.06 -35.02
CA THR A 2 20.16 -1.67 -33.68
C THR A 2 19.27 -0.81 -32.79
N ALA A 3 18.16 -1.37 -32.31
CA ALA A 3 17.31 -0.68 -31.34
C ALA A 3 18.09 -0.47 -30.04
N TYR A 4 18.13 0.77 -29.55
CA TYR A 4 18.70 1.06 -28.23
C TYR A 4 17.86 0.38 -27.14
N PRO A 5 18.47 -0.10 -26.06
CA PRO A 5 17.73 -0.76 -25.00
C PRO A 5 16.81 0.24 -24.30
N VAL A 6 15.62 -0.24 -23.93
CA VAL A 6 14.62 0.51 -23.17
C VAL A 6 15.17 0.80 -21.78
N THR A 7 15.18 2.08 -21.40
CA THR A 7 15.66 2.54 -20.09
C THR A 7 14.61 2.36 -19.00
N GLU A 8 15.02 2.46 -17.73
CA GLU A 8 14.11 2.44 -16.59
C GLU A 8 13.04 3.54 -16.68
N GLU A 9 13.44 4.75 -17.08
CA GLU A 9 12.53 5.88 -17.26
C GLU A 9 11.47 5.62 -18.36
N GLN A 10 11.87 5.00 -19.46
CA GLN A 10 10.94 4.63 -20.53
C GLN A 10 9.98 3.53 -20.08
N ALA A 11 10.47 2.54 -19.33
CA ALA A 11 9.63 1.50 -18.74
C ALA A 11 8.65 2.06 -17.70
N TRP A 12 9.08 3.04 -16.89
CA TRP A 12 8.21 3.71 -15.92
C TRP A 12 7.07 4.48 -16.60
N ARG A 13 7.37 5.27 -17.63
CA ARG A 13 6.34 5.97 -18.41
C ARG A 13 5.39 5.00 -19.10
N TRP A 14 5.89 3.85 -19.55
CA TRP A 14 5.05 2.81 -20.11
C TRP A 14 4.12 2.18 -19.08
N LEU A 15 4.57 1.93 -17.85
CA LEU A 15 3.68 1.44 -16.77
C LEU A 15 2.58 2.45 -16.44
N LEU A 16 2.91 3.75 -16.38
CA LEU A 16 1.90 4.80 -16.19
C LEU A 16 0.89 4.85 -17.34
N ALA A 17 1.35 4.70 -18.59
CA ALA A 17 0.48 4.61 -19.76
C ALA A 17 -0.40 3.37 -19.70
N GLN A 18 0.14 2.20 -19.36
CA GLN A 18 -0.63 0.96 -19.23
C GLN A 18 -1.69 1.01 -18.14
N ARG A 19 -1.37 1.65 -17.01
CA ARG A 19 -2.33 1.91 -15.94
C ARG A 19 -3.53 2.72 -16.44
N ALA A 20 -3.26 3.75 -17.27
CA ALA A 20 -4.27 4.66 -17.77
C ALA A 20 -5.10 4.09 -18.93
N ASP A 21 -4.46 3.35 -19.84
CA ASP A 21 -5.07 2.74 -21.03
C ASP A 21 -4.51 1.32 -21.23
N PRO A 22 -5.19 0.29 -20.69
CA PRO A 22 -4.75 -1.09 -20.82
C PRO A 22 -4.71 -1.55 -22.28
N GLY A 23 -3.52 -1.91 -22.76
CA GLY A 23 -3.27 -2.34 -24.13
C GLY A 23 -2.47 -1.34 -24.96
N CYS A 24 -1.88 -0.32 -24.33
CA CYS A 24 -0.99 0.63 -24.99
C CYS A 24 0.18 -0.10 -25.68
N CYS A 25 0.76 0.55 -26.71
CA CYS A 25 1.81 -0.06 -27.52
C CYS A 25 2.94 -0.67 -26.68
N PRO A 26 3.43 -1.88 -27.05
CA PRO A 26 4.52 -2.52 -26.33
C PRO A 26 5.81 -1.71 -26.45
N LEU A 27 6.69 -1.87 -25.47
CA LEU A 27 8.00 -1.19 -25.44
C LEU A 27 8.86 -1.62 -26.66
N PRO A 28 9.37 -0.67 -27.45
CA PRO A 28 10.10 -0.99 -28.67
C PRO A 28 11.57 -1.30 -28.37
N GLY A 29 11.91 -2.59 -28.28
CA GLY A 29 13.30 -3.05 -28.23
C GLY A 29 13.66 -3.87 -26.99
N PRO A 30 14.94 -4.29 -26.87
CA PRO A 30 15.40 -5.06 -25.72
C PRO A 30 15.36 -4.21 -24.45
N LEU A 31 15.13 -4.83 -23.29
CA LEU A 31 15.09 -4.14 -22.01
C LEU A 31 16.50 -4.01 -21.41
N ALA A 32 16.83 -2.84 -20.85
CA ALA A 32 17.96 -2.74 -19.93
C ALA A 32 17.64 -3.50 -18.62
N PRO A 33 18.65 -3.96 -17.85
CA PRO A 33 18.41 -4.70 -16.60
C PRO A 33 17.47 -3.99 -15.61
N GLY A 34 17.67 -2.69 -15.36
CA GLY A 34 16.79 -1.91 -14.47
C GLY A 34 15.36 -1.77 -15.00
N ALA A 35 15.17 -1.72 -16.32
CA ALA A 35 13.83 -1.74 -16.92
C ALA A 35 13.16 -3.11 -16.72
N HIS A 36 13.92 -4.20 -16.80
CA HIS A 36 13.40 -5.54 -16.54
C HIS A 36 12.94 -5.71 -15.10
N GLU A 37 13.77 -5.33 -14.12
CA GLU A 37 13.39 -5.39 -12.69
C GLU A 37 12.15 -4.54 -12.37
N LEU A 38 12.08 -3.34 -12.96
CA LEU A 38 10.94 -2.43 -12.79
C LEU A 38 9.64 -3.02 -13.35
N LEU A 39 9.69 -3.60 -14.55
CA LEU A 39 8.54 -4.25 -15.18
C LEU A 39 8.14 -5.53 -14.43
N ASP A 40 9.09 -6.31 -13.95
CA ASP A 40 8.81 -7.49 -13.14
C ASP A 40 8.09 -7.12 -11.84
N LEU A 41 8.55 -6.07 -11.15
CA LEU A 41 7.97 -5.64 -9.90
C LEU A 41 6.55 -5.07 -10.06
N TYR A 42 6.32 -4.22 -11.06
CA TYR A 42 5.06 -3.48 -11.18
C TYR A 42 4.09 -3.98 -12.25
N GLY A 43 4.55 -4.76 -13.22
CA GLY A 43 3.72 -5.37 -14.27
C GLY A 43 2.46 -6.05 -13.70
N PRO A 44 2.59 -6.94 -12.68
CA PRO A 44 1.43 -7.60 -12.09
C PRO A 44 0.37 -6.67 -11.49
N ILE A 45 0.73 -5.42 -11.14
CA ILE A 45 -0.18 -4.43 -10.55
C ILE A 45 -1.01 -3.74 -11.65
N VAL A 46 -0.37 -3.38 -12.77
CA VAL A 46 -1.05 -2.68 -13.87
C VAL A 46 -1.83 -3.63 -14.77
N GLU A 47 -1.35 -4.86 -14.95
CA GLU A 47 -1.99 -5.91 -15.76
C GLU A 47 -3.25 -6.47 -15.12
N ALA A 48 -3.35 -6.43 -13.79
CA ALA A 48 -4.54 -6.89 -13.09
C ALA A 48 -5.70 -5.88 -13.24
N PRO A 49 -6.92 -6.34 -13.57
CA PRO A 49 -8.09 -5.46 -13.64
C PRO A 49 -8.50 -4.94 -12.25
N SER A 50 -8.26 -5.73 -11.21
CA SER A 50 -8.37 -5.33 -9.80
C SER A 50 -7.27 -6.03 -9.01
N ILE A 51 -6.68 -5.31 -8.06
CA ILE A 51 -5.62 -5.84 -7.20
C ILE A 51 -5.55 -5.05 -5.88
N THR A 52 -5.34 -5.75 -4.78
CA THR A 52 -5.11 -5.19 -3.45
C THR A 52 -3.70 -5.57 -3.00
N VAL A 53 -2.82 -4.58 -2.98
CA VAL A 53 -1.42 -4.73 -2.59
C VAL A 53 -1.26 -4.15 -1.19
N ALA A 54 -0.62 -4.86 -0.27
CA ALA A 54 -0.16 -4.27 0.99
C ALA A 54 1.33 -3.95 0.93
N GLN A 55 1.74 -2.86 1.58
CA GLN A 55 3.14 -2.52 1.81
C GLN A 55 3.44 -2.43 3.30
N LEU A 56 4.52 -3.08 3.73
CA LEU A 56 5.15 -2.84 5.04
C LEU A 56 6.67 -2.72 4.90
N GLY A 57 7.26 -1.78 5.63
CA GLY A 57 8.70 -1.71 5.87
C GLY A 57 9.00 -2.07 7.32
N GLN A 58 9.89 -3.03 7.57
CA GLN A 58 10.24 -3.50 8.90
C GLN A 58 11.75 -3.71 9.09
N SER A 59 12.17 -3.79 10.34
CA SER A 59 13.50 -4.22 10.75
C SER A 59 13.71 -5.74 10.52
N LEU A 60 14.95 -6.21 10.63
CA LEU A 60 15.32 -7.63 10.54
C LEU A 60 14.60 -8.51 11.57
N ASP A 61 14.29 -7.95 12.74
CA ASP A 61 13.54 -8.60 13.83
C ASP A 61 12.01 -8.36 13.76
N GLY A 62 11.51 -7.95 12.59
CA GLY A 62 10.08 -7.94 12.28
C GLY A 62 9.28 -6.78 12.86
N ARG A 63 9.93 -5.63 13.12
CA ARG A 63 9.30 -4.47 13.77
C ARG A 63 9.15 -3.29 12.82
N ILE A 64 8.02 -2.59 12.90
CA ILE A 64 7.70 -1.43 12.05
C ILE A 64 7.85 -0.09 12.77
N ALA A 65 7.99 -0.12 14.09
CA ALA A 65 8.18 1.06 14.93
C ALA A 65 8.76 0.66 16.29
N THR A 66 9.32 1.62 17.03
CA THR A 66 9.62 1.43 18.44
C THR A 66 8.35 1.13 19.26
N ALA A 67 8.49 0.67 20.50
CA ALA A 67 7.34 0.48 21.40
C ALA A 67 6.51 1.77 21.57
N SER A 68 7.19 2.92 21.63
CA SER A 68 6.58 4.25 21.67
C SER A 68 5.95 4.71 20.35
N GLY A 69 6.07 3.92 19.27
CA GLY A 69 5.43 4.20 17.98
C GLY A 69 6.23 5.09 17.05
N LYS A 70 7.54 5.26 17.25
CA LYS A 70 8.40 5.99 16.31
C LYS A 70 8.76 5.08 15.14
N SER A 71 8.31 5.46 13.94
CA SER A 71 8.39 4.68 12.69
C SER A 71 9.21 5.36 11.58
N HIS A 72 9.60 6.62 11.76
CA HIS A 72 10.38 7.33 10.74
C HIS A 72 11.74 6.66 10.50
N TYR A 73 12.08 6.52 9.22
CA TYR A 73 13.37 5.99 8.73
C TYR A 73 13.59 4.49 8.95
N VAL A 74 12.54 3.68 9.04
CA VAL A 74 12.70 2.21 9.01
C VAL A 74 13.30 1.76 7.69
N THR A 75 12.81 2.27 6.54
CA THR A 75 13.35 1.94 5.21
C THR A 75 14.11 3.09 4.57
N GLY A 76 14.96 2.75 3.60
CA GLY A 76 15.86 3.64 2.88
C GLY A 76 15.21 4.42 1.73
N PRO A 77 15.97 5.35 1.11
CA PRO A 77 15.45 6.23 0.06
C PRO A 77 14.94 5.48 -1.18
N GLU A 78 15.55 4.34 -1.55
CA GLU A 78 15.14 3.53 -2.69
C GLU A 78 13.77 2.89 -2.46
N ASP A 79 13.48 2.39 -1.25
CA ASP A 79 12.14 1.87 -0.91
C ASP A 79 11.10 2.99 -0.80
N ILE A 80 11.50 4.18 -0.34
CA ILE A 80 10.63 5.36 -0.35
C ILE A 80 10.25 5.73 -1.79
N GLU A 81 11.20 5.78 -2.72
CA GLU A 81 10.91 6.03 -4.14
C GLU A 81 9.99 4.94 -4.72
N ARG A 82 10.29 3.67 -4.43
CA ARG A 82 9.45 2.52 -4.82
C ARG A 82 8.02 2.64 -4.29
N LEU A 83 7.83 3.06 -3.04
CA LEU A 83 6.49 3.30 -2.47
C LEU A 83 5.76 4.41 -3.22
N HIS A 84 6.46 5.48 -3.60
CA HIS A 84 5.87 6.54 -4.42
C HIS A 84 5.47 6.05 -5.82
N ARG A 85 6.26 5.17 -6.45
CA ARG A 85 5.89 4.47 -7.70
C ARG A 85 4.65 3.60 -7.49
N LEU A 86 4.60 2.80 -6.42
CA LEU A 86 3.42 2.00 -6.10
C LEU A 86 2.16 2.85 -5.91
N ARG A 87 2.26 3.97 -5.18
CA ARG A 87 1.15 4.93 -5.03
C ARG A 87 0.67 5.50 -6.37
N ALA A 88 1.58 5.76 -7.31
CA ALA A 88 1.24 6.26 -8.64
C ALA A 88 0.51 5.21 -9.51
N LEU A 89 0.65 3.92 -9.20
CA LEU A 89 0.05 2.83 -9.96
C LEU A 89 -1.31 2.37 -9.45
N VAL A 90 -1.69 2.75 -8.23
CA VAL A 90 -2.98 2.38 -7.63
C VAL A 90 -4.02 3.49 -7.79
N ASP A 91 -5.28 3.14 -7.59
CA ASP A 91 -6.41 4.08 -7.59
C ASP A 91 -6.63 4.68 -6.21
N ALA A 92 -6.39 3.90 -5.15
CA ALA A 92 -6.54 4.35 -3.77
C ALA A 92 -5.44 3.82 -2.85
N VAL A 93 -5.09 4.61 -1.84
CA VAL A 93 -4.24 4.23 -0.71
C VAL A 93 -5.07 4.23 0.57
N ILE A 94 -5.08 3.09 1.25
CA ILE A 94 -5.84 2.81 2.47
C ILE A 94 -4.89 2.83 3.64
N VAL A 95 -5.20 3.64 4.66
CA VAL A 95 -4.46 3.65 5.94
C VAL A 95 -5.44 3.62 7.11
N GLY A 96 -4.96 3.14 8.27
CA GLY A 96 -5.71 3.28 9.51
C GLY A 96 -5.51 4.66 10.16
N ALA A 97 -6.51 5.15 10.90
CA ALA A 97 -6.40 6.40 11.67
C ALA A 97 -5.21 6.42 12.64
N GLY A 98 -4.79 5.26 13.16
CA GLY A 98 -3.59 5.15 14.00
C GLY A 98 -2.31 5.59 13.29
N THR A 99 -2.18 5.29 11.99
CA THR A 99 -1.06 5.74 11.15
C THR A 99 -1.13 7.24 10.91
N VAL A 100 -2.32 7.77 10.64
CA VAL A 100 -2.49 9.22 10.44
C VAL A 100 -2.14 10.01 11.70
N VAL A 101 -2.63 9.57 12.86
CA VAL A 101 -2.36 10.22 14.14
C VAL A 101 -0.87 10.12 14.54
N ALA A 102 -0.21 9.01 14.21
CA ALA A 102 1.19 8.79 14.60
C ALA A 102 2.20 9.48 13.67
N ASP A 103 1.99 9.40 12.35
CA ASP A 103 2.99 9.78 11.34
C ASP A 103 2.61 11.05 10.56
N ASP A 104 1.37 11.55 10.70
CA ASP A 104 0.77 12.66 9.95
C ASP A 104 1.16 12.68 8.44
N PRO A 105 0.91 11.58 7.70
CA PRO A 105 1.40 11.42 6.35
C PRO A 105 0.62 12.30 5.36
N ARG A 106 1.22 12.55 4.19
CA ARG A 106 0.51 13.22 3.08
C ARG A 106 -0.23 12.25 2.15
N LEU A 107 0.28 11.01 2.06
CA LEU A 107 -0.23 9.95 1.19
C LEU A 107 -0.31 10.32 -0.30
N THR A 108 0.66 11.11 -0.77
CA THR A 108 0.79 11.58 -2.16
C THR A 108 2.03 11.02 -2.86
N VAL A 109 2.08 11.15 -4.19
CA VAL A 109 3.22 10.86 -5.05
C VAL A 109 4.11 12.10 -5.13
N ARG A 110 5.38 11.98 -4.72
CA ARG A 110 6.33 13.11 -4.59
C ARG A 110 7.76 12.80 -5.00
N LYS A 111 8.07 11.52 -5.21
CA LYS A 111 9.43 11.03 -5.52
C LYS A 111 9.53 10.41 -6.92
N THR A 112 8.47 10.50 -7.70
CA THR A 112 8.39 9.99 -9.08
C THR A 112 7.26 10.71 -9.81
N GLU A 113 7.18 10.55 -11.13
CA GLU A 113 6.06 11.02 -11.95
C GLU A 113 4.84 10.12 -11.76
N GLY A 114 3.64 10.70 -11.79
CA GLY A 114 2.39 9.93 -11.75
C GLY A 114 1.27 10.61 -10.95
N PRO A 115 0.03 10.10 -11.06
CA PRO A 115 -1.12 10.67 -10.37
C PRO A 115 -1.09 10.36 -8.86
N ASN A 116 -1.73 11.20 -8.06
CA ASN A 116 -1.99 10.88 -6.66
C ASN A 116 -3.15 9.88 -6.57
N PRO A 117 -3.05 8.84 -5.72
CA PRO A 117 -4.19 7.98 -5.43
C PRO A 117 -5.22 8.69 -4.55
N VAL A 118 -6.46 8.21 -4.58
CA VAL A 118 -7.48 8.60 -3.60
C VAL A 118 -7.02 8.17 -2.20
N ARG A 119 -7.09 9.07 -1.23
CA ARG A 119 -6.75 8.76 0.17
C ARG A 119 -7.96 8.17 0.85
N VAL A 120 -7.87 6.94 1.34
CA VAL A 120 -8.93 6.26 2.09
C VAL A 120 -8.44 6.04 3.51
N ILE A 121 -9.15 6.60 4.47
CA ILE A 121 -8.73 6.57 5.88
C ILE A 121 -9.79 5.84 6.69
N LEU A 122 -9.35 4.80 7.40
CA LEU A 122 -10.20 4.00 8.28
C LEU A 122 -10.19 4.62 9.68
N ASP A 123 -11.25 5.36 10.02
CA ASP A 123 -11.38 6.06 11.30
C ASP A 123 -12.75 5.78 11.97
N PRO A 124 -12.96 4.56 12.50
CA PRO A 124 -14.25 4.17 13.07
C PRO A 124 -14.72 5.10 14.21
N ASP A 125 -13.78 5.67 14.97
CA ASP A 125 -14.07 6.45 16.19
C ASP A 125 -13.84 7.97 16.03
N GLY A 126 -13.54 8.46 14.83
CA GLY A 126 -13.30 9.89 14.58
C GLY A 126 -12.10 10.47 15.34
N ARG A 127 -10.96 9.78 15.36
CA ARG A 127 -9.77 10.16 16.15
C ARG A 127 -8.85 11.16 15.47
N ILE A 128 -9.02 11.38 14.17
CA ILE A 128 -8.05 12.17 13.40
C ILE A 128 -8.34 13.67 13.56
N PRO A 129 -7.33 14.48 13.92
CA PRO A 129 -7.47 15.94 13.93
C PRO A 129 -7.84 16.50 12.56
N ALA A 130 -8.76 17.46 12.51
CA ALA A 130 -9.20 18.10 11.26
C ALA A 130 -8.07 18.85 10.52
N ASP A 131 -6.98 19.18 11.21
CA ASP A 131 -5.80 19.83 10.66
C ASP A 131 -4.70 18.85 10.23
N ALA A 132 -4.94 17.53 10.25
CA ALA A 132 -4.00 16.52 9.75
C ALA A 132 -3.62 16.79 8.28
N HIS A 133 -2.38 16.49 7.90
CA HIS A 133 -1.85 16.74 6.55
C HIS A 133 -2.66 16.10 5.44
N VAL A 134 -3.27 14.94 5.71
CA VAL A 134 -4.20 14.27 4.80
C VAL A 134 -5.45 15.08 4.48
N PHE A 135 -5.84 16.08 5.28
CA PHE A 135 -7.03 16.91 5.05
C PHE A 135 -6.72 18.33 4.55
N ARG A 136 -5.44 18.68 4.36
CA ARG A 136 -5.06 20.05 3.96
C ARG A 136 -5.09 20.28 2.45
N ASN A 137 -4.89 19.24 1.64
CA ASN A 137 -4.84 19.36 0.19
C ASN A 137 -6.16 18.91 -0.42
N ALA A 138 -7.01 19.86 -0.84
CA ALA A 138 -8.30 19.58 -1.46
C ALA A 138 -8.20 19.05 -2.91
N GLU A 139 -7.04 19.18 -3.57
CA GLU A 139 -6.84 18.65 -4.93
C GLU A 139 -6.73 17.12 -4.95
N VAL A 140 -6.45 16.50 -3.80
CA VAL A 140 -6.35 15.05 -3.67
C VAL A 140 -7.59 14.55 -2.94
N ARG A 141 -8.46 13.85 -3.68
CA ARG A 141 -9.69 13.26 -3.17
C ARG A 141 -9.41 12.42 -1.91
N THR A 142 -10.21 12.64 -0.87
CA THR A 142 -10.03 11.99 0.43
C THR A 142 -11.35 11.48 0.94
N ILE A 143 -11.37 10.20 1.31
CA ILE A 143 -12.51 9.48 1.81
C ILE A 143 -12.17 9.01 3.24
N VAL A 144 -13.02 9.33 4.19
CA VAL A 144 -12.95 8.83 5.57
C VAL A 144 -14.09 7.84 5.77
N LEU A 145 -13.74 6.60 6.11
CA LEU A 145 -14.70 5.58 6.52
C LEU A 145 -14.86 5.64 8.04
N HIS A 146 -16.09 5.83 8.51
CA HIS A 146 -16.42 5.94 9.93
C HIS A 146 -17.53 4.96 10.33
N ALA A 147 -17.60 4.61 11.62
CA ALA A 147 -18.67 3.74 12.12
C ALA A 147 -19.98 4.53 12.28
N ALA A 148 -21.09 3.79 12.35
CA ALA A 148 -22.40 4.38 12.61
C ALA A 148 -22.43 5.15 13.93
N GLY A 149 -23.06 6.32 13.93
CA GLY A 149 -23.15 7.20 15.11
C GLY A 149 -21.90 8.03 15.39
N TYR A 150 -20.79 7.78 14.69
CA TYR A 150 -19.59 8.60 14.71
C TYR A 150 -19.46 9.35 13.38
N GLY A 151 -20.30 10.36 13.17
CA GLY A 151 -20.11 11.27 12.05
C GLY A 151 -18.81 12.08 12.23
N PRO A 152 -18.06 12.39 11.17
CA PRO A 152 -16.86 13.22 11.26
C PRO A 152 -17.25 14.66 11.55
N CYS A 153 -17.48 14.95 12.82
CA CYS A 153 -17.71 16.29 13.33
C CYS A 153 -16.43 17.10 13.13
N GLY A 154 -16.46 18.06 12.19
CA GLY A 154 -15.41 19.05 12.03
C GLY A 154 -14.34 18.75 10.97
N LEU A 155 -14.50 17.74 10.12
CA LEU A 155 -13.63 17.58 8.95
C LEU A 155 -13.94 18.65 7.87
N PRO A 156 -12.96 19.04 7.05
CA PRO A 156 -13.18 19.99 5.96
C PRO A 156 -14.22 19.50 4.93
N GLU A 157 -14.98 20.42 4.32
CA GLU A 157 -16.08 20.09 3.38
C GLU A 157 -15.66 19.26 2.15
N HIS A 158 -14.39 19.33 1.74
CA HIS A 158 -13.87 18.56 0.61
C HIS A 158 -13.54 17.10 0.96
N VAL A 159 -13.67 16.71 2.24
CA VAL A 159 -13.44 15.34 2.69
C VAL A 159 -14.76 14.56 2.61
N GLU A 160 -14.78 13.53 1.78
CA GLU A 160 -15.91 12.63 1.66
C GLU A 160 -15.96 11.71 2.88
N CYS A 161 -17.12 11.64 3.51
CA CYS A 161 -17.32 10.91 4.74
C CYS A 161 -18.37 9.84 4.51
N LEU A 162 -17.97 8.58 4.64
CA LEU A 162 -18.82 7.44 4.37
C LEU A 162 -18.99 6.63 5.64
N GLU A 163 -20.24 6.48 6.06
CA GLU A 163 -20.60 5.56 7.12
C GLU A 163 -20.50 4.13 6.60
N MET A 164 -19.90 3.24 7.40
CA MET A 164 -19.82 1.83 7.09
C MET A 164 -20.02 0.99 8.36
N PRO A 165 -20.77 -0.13 8.28
CA PRO A 165 -20.96 -1.01 9.43
C PRO A 165 -19.63 -1.64 9.86
N THR A 166 -19.44 -1.72 11.17
CA THR A 166 -18.35 -2.47 11.81
C THR A 166 -18.79 -3.90 12.15
N GLY A 167 -17.82 -4.81 12.25
CA GLY A 167 -17.99 -6.15 12.80
C GLY A 167 -18.12 -6.14 14.32
N ALA A 168 -18.21 -7.34 14.91
CA ALA A 168 -18.35 -7.52 16.36
C ALA A 168 -17.14 -7.02 17.19
N ASP A 169 -16.01 -6.76 16.54
CA ASP A 169 -14.78 -6.23 17.12
C ASP A 169 -14.65 -4.69 16.97
N ASP A 170 -15.72 -4.01 16.55
CA ASP A 170 -15.77 -2.59 16.22
C ASP A 170 -14.81 -2.16 15.10
N ARG A 171 -14.51 -3.09 14.17
CA ARG A 171 -13.63 -2.85 13.02
C ARG A 171 -14.35 -3.03 11.70
N PHE A 172 -13.82 -2.40 10.66
CA PHE A 172 -14.32 -2.57 9.31
C PHE A 172 -13.88 -3.89 8.71
N ASP A 173 -14.81 -4.57 8.04
CA ASP A 173 -14.55 -5.75 7.24
C ASP A 173 -13.77 -5.37 5.96
N PRO A 174 -12.53 -5.87 5.76
CA PRO A 174 -11.73 -5.59 4.57
C PRO A 174 -12.44 -5.93 3.24
N ALA A 175 -13.28 -6.96 3.20
CA ALA A 175 -14.01 -7.33 1.99
C ALA A 175 -15.07 -6.28 1.63
N ARG A 176 -15.74 -5.71 2.63
CA ARG A 176 -16.70 -4.60 2.43
C ARG A 176 -16.00 -3.32 2.00
N ILE A 177 -14.84 -3.01 2.57
CA ILE A 177 -14.02 -1.87 2.13
C ILE A 177 -13.70 -1.99 0.64
N ARG A 178 -13.23 -3.16 0.20
CA ARG A 178 -12.93 -3.41 -1.22
C ARG A 178 -14.16 -3.25 -2.10
N GLY A 179 -15.30 -3.82 -1.69
CA GLY A 179 -16.57 -3.69 -2.40
C GLY A 179 -17.02 -2.24 -2.58
N GLN A 180 -17.03 -1.48 -1.48
CA GLN A 180 -17.40 -0.06 -1.49
C GLN A 180 -16.50 0.77 -2.42
N LEU A 181 -15.18 0.54 -2.38
CA LEU A 181 -14.24 1.27 -3.24
C LEU A 181 -14.38 0.85 -4.71
N ALA A 182 -14.66 -0.42 -4.99
CA ALA A 182 -14.90 -0.91 -6.34
C ALA A 182 -16.16 -0.29 -6.96
N GLU A 183 -17.24 -0.10 -6.19
CA GLU A 183 -18.44 0.61 -6.64
C GLU A 183 -18.14 2.08 -7.02
N MET A 184 -17.11 2.66 -6.43
CA MET A 184 -16.61 4.01 -6.74
C MET A 184 -15.59 4.02 -7.90
N GLY A 185 -15.37 2.88 -8.57
CA GLY A 185 -14.43 2.72 -9.68
C GLY A 185 -12.96 2.59 -9.25
N LEU A 186 -12.69 2.33 -7.97
CA LEU A 186 -11.35 2.19 -7.41
C LEU A 186 -11.02 0.69 -7.28
N HIS A 187 -10.23 0.16 -8.21
CA HIS A 187 -10.01 -1.29 -8.34
C HIS A 187 -8.60 -1.75 -7.97
N ARG A 188 -7.63 -0.84 -8.05
CA ARG A 188 -6.25 -1.06 -7.61
C ARG A 188 -6.03 -0.35 -6.28
N LEU A 189 -5.84 -1.11 -5.22
CA LEU A 189 -5.79 -0.63 -3.85
C LEU A 189 -4.41 -0.88 -3.26
N LEU A 190 -3.87 0.12 -2.55
CA LEU A 190 -2.69 -0.01 -1.72
C LEU A 190 -3.07 0.07 -0.25
N VAL A 191 -2.89 -0.99 0.52
CA VAL A 191 -2.97 -0.95 1.99
C VAL A 191 -1.59 -0.60 2.54
N GLU A 192 -1.46 0.62 3.05
CA GLU A 192 -0.19 1.16 3.55
C GLU A 192 -0.28 1.43 5.05
N GLY A 193 0.77 1.10 5.79
CA GLY A 193 0.97 1.65 7.12
C GLY A 193 0.03 1.13 8.22
N GLY A 194 0.62 0.84 9.37
CA GLY A 194 -0.05 0.22 10.51
C GLY A 194 -0.13 -1.30 10.36
N GLY A 195 0.70 -2.01 11.13
CA GLY A 195 0.75 -3.48 11.09
C GLY A 195 -0.62 -4.13 11.34
N GLN A 196 -1.48 -3.50 12.13
CA GLN A 196 -2.86 -3.96 12.35
C GLN A 196 -3.73 -3.92 11.08
N THR A 197 -3.67 -2.85 10.29
CA THR A 197 -4.47 -2.73 9.06
C THR A 197 -4.04 -3.79 8.06
N VAL A 198 -2.74 -3.91 7.81
CA VAL A 198 -2.20 -4.94 6.89
C VAL A 198 -2.53 -6.35 7.37
N SER A 199 -2.37 -6.60 8.67
CA SER A 199 -2.70 -7.91 9.25
C SER A 199 -4.16 -8.28 9.06
N ARG A 200 -5.10 -7.34 9.25
CA ARG A 200 -6.52 -7.60 9.03
C ARG A 200 -6.86 -7.93 7.58
N PHE A 201 -6.31 -7.17 6.63
CA PHE A 201 -6.52 -7.47 5.23
C PHE A 201 -5.93 -8.84 4.84
N LEU A 202 -4.79 -9.21 5.42
CA LEU A 202 -4.16 -10.51 5.23
C LEU A 202 -4.98 -11.66 5.84
N GLU A 203 -5.46 -11.50 7.07
CA GLU A 203 -6.31 -12.46 7.79
C GLU A 203 -7.66 -12.67 7.09
N ALA A 204 -8.27 -11.60 6.57
CA ALA A 204 -9.52 -11.65 5.82
C ALA A 204 -9.36 -12.22 4.40
N ASP A 205 -8.15 -12.64 4.00
CA ASP A 205 -7.82 -13.13 2.65
C ASP A 205 -8.24 -12.15 1.53
N THR A 206 -8.03 -10.85 1.78
CA THR A 206 -8.39 -9.78 0.86
C THR A 206 -7.20 -9.08 0.21
N LEU A 207 -5.98 -9.58 0.47
CA LEU A 207 -4.76 -9.14 -0.18
C LEU A 207 -4.39 -10.07 -1.33
N ASP A 208 -4.13 -9.49 -2.48
CA ASP A 208 -3.62 -10.18 -3.65
C ASP A 208 -2.09 -10.26 -3.64
N ARG A 209 -1.43 -9.25 -3.06
CA ARG A 209 0.03 -9.16 -2.94
C ARG A 209 0.46 -8.51 -1.64
N LEU A 210 1.57 -8.99 -1.09
CA LEU A 210 2.24 -8.35 0.05
C LEU A 210 3.67 -8.02 -0.33
N HIS A 211 3.97 -6.72 -0.36
CA HIS A 211 5.31 -6.19 -0.46
C HIS A 211 5.86 -5.93 0.95
N LEU A 212 6.84 -6.72 1.36
CA LEU A 212 7.46 -6.65 2.67
C LEU A 212 8.93 -6.26 2.52
N THR A 213 9.25 -5.00 2.81
CA THR A 213 10.62 -4.49 2.80
C THR A 213 11.28 -4.73 4.16
N ILE A 214 12.44 -5.37 4.16
CA ILE A 214 13.27 -5.59 5.35
C ILE A 214 14.51 -4.71 5.27
N ALA A 215 14.64 -3.80 6.22
CA ALA A 215 15.81 -2.95 6.39
C ALA A 215 16.86 -3.63 7.29
N PRO A 216 18.17 -3.43 7.05
CA PRO A 216 19.25 -4.08 7.78
C PRO A 216 19.48 -3.47 9.18
N MET A 217 18.44 -3.43 10.01
CA MET A 217 18.47 -2.89 11.37
C MET A 217 17.68 -3.77 12.35
N LEU A 218 17.91 -3.58 13.65
CA LEU A 218 17.20 -4.27 14.74
C LEU A 218 16.56 -3.22 15.66
N ILE A 219 15.28 -3.38 16.00
CA ILE A 219 14.53 -2.43 16.84
C ILE A 219 14.32 -2.98 18.27
N GLY A 220 14.26 -4.30 18.43
CA GLY A 220 13.98 -4.99 19.69
C GLY A 220 12.48 -5.18 19.93
N SER A 221 11.98 -4.77 21.09
CA SER A 221 10.58 -4.93 21.51
C SER A 221 9.62 -3.91 20.86
N GLY A 222 9.85 -3.61 19.58
CA GLY A 222 9.03 -2.72 18.78
C GLY A 222 7.66 -3.29 18.45
N ARG A 223 6.84 -2.49 17.75
CA ARG A 223 5.54 -2.95 17.25
C ARG A 223 5.76 -3.95 16.10
N PRO A 224 5.13 -5.14 16.13
CA PRO A 224 5.26 -6.12 15.06
C PRO A 224 4.70 -5.59 13.73
N GLY A 225 5.30 -6.01 12.61
CA GLY A 225 4.80 -5.66 11.29
C GLY A 225 3.53 -6.41 10.88
N VAL A 226 3.53 -7.73 11.04
CA VAL A 226 2.38 -8.59 10.77
C VAL A 226 2.04 -9.38 12.04
N THR A 227 0.76 -9.52 12.32
CA THR A 227 0.23 -10.32 13.44
C THR A 227 -0.93 -11.14 12.91
N LEU A 228 -0.77 -12.46 12.89
CA LEU A 228 -1.79 -13.41 12.45
C LEU A 228 -2.24 -14.28 13.62
N PRO A 229 -3.39 -14.96 13.50
CA PRO A 229 -3.79 -15.98 14.46
C PRO A 229 -2.69 -17.03 14.70
N GLU A 230 -2.72 -17.62 15.89
CA GLU A 230 -1.82 -18.71 16.24
C GLU A 230 -2.07 -19.93 15.35
N ILE A 231 -0.98 -20.63 15.00
CA ILE A 231 -1.01 -21.88 14.26
C ILE A 231 -0.37 -22.97 15.14
N ASP A 232 -0.91 -24.18 15.07
CA ASP A 232 -0.43 -25.31 15.87
C ASP A 232 0.84 -25.94 15.26
N SER A 233 1.04 -25.80 13.95
CA SER A 233 2.13 -26.44 13.22
C SER A 233 2.57 -25.67 11.96
N LEU A 234 3.82 -25.89 11.53
CA LEU A 234 4.45 -25.12 10.43
C LEU A 234 3.93 -25.44 9.02
N ASP A 235 3.15 -26.50 8.85
CA ASP A 235 2.42 -26.80 7.62
C ASP A 235 1.21 -25.89 7.42
N GLN A 236 0.68 -25.28 8.49
CA GLN A 236 -0.39 -24.27 8.42
C GLN A 236 0.15 -22.87 8.05
N ALA A 237 1.47 -22.69 8.01
CA ALA A 237 2.08 -21.41 7.69
C ALA A 237 1.85 -21.04 6.21
N LEU A 238 1.51 -19.77 5.95
CA LEU A 238 1.39 -19.25 4.60
C LEU A 238 2.74 -19.28 3.87
N ARG A 239 2.78 -19.92 2.70
CA ARG A 239 3.99 -20.06 1.84
C ARG A 239 3.72 -19.60 0.40
N PRO A 240 3.32 -18.33 0.18
CA PRO A 240 3.07 -17.83 -1.16
C PRO A 240 4.35 -17.80 -2.01
N PRO A 241 4.25 -17.90 -3.35
CA PRO A 241 5.36 -17.61 -4.24
C PRO A 241 5.97 -16.25 -3.94
N CYS A 242 7.31 -16.18 -3.89
CA CYS A 242 8.05 -15.00 -3.50
C CYS A 242 9.08 -14.61 -4.57
N ARG A 243 9.13 -13.32 -4.91
CA ARG A 243 10.25 -12.69 -5.64
C ARG A 243 10.99 -11.75 -4.71
N ILE A 244 12.29 -11.54 -4.98
CA ILE A 244 13.15 -10.74 -4.12
C ILE A 244 13.80 -9.64 -4.94
N PHE A 245 13.72 -8.41 -4.45
CA PHE A 245 14.33 -7.22 -5.07
C PHE A 245 15.24 -6.52 -4.06
N ARG A 246 16.36 -5.97 -4.53
CA ARG A 246 17.29 -5.19 -3.70
C ARG A 246 17.00 -3.71 -3.89
N LEU A 247 16.83 -2.98 -2.79
CA LEU A 247 16.49 -1.56 -2.77
C LEU A 247 17.57 -0.82 -1.96
N GLY A 248 18.72 -0.60 -2.59
CA GLY A 248 19.90 -0.10 -1.90
C GLY A 248 20.31 -1.05 -0.76
N GLY A 249 20.19 -0.57 0.48
CA GLY A 249 20.45 -1.37 1.69
C GLY A 249 19.37 -2.42 1.99
N ASP A 250 18.14 -2.16 1.58
CA ASP A 250 16.96 -2.94 1.97
C ASP A 250 16.69 -4.11 1.02
N THR A 251 15.93 -5.09 1.49
CA THR A 251 15.43 -6.21 0.68
C THR A 251 13.92 -6.21 0.65
N LEU A 252 13.33 -6.14 -0.54
CA LEU A 252 11.90 -6.32 -0.73
C LEU A 252 11.59 -7.79 -1.02
N PHE A 253 10.66 -8.35 -0.26
CA PHE A 253 9.98 -9.61 -0.54
C PHE A 253 8.62 -9.29 -1.16
N ASP A 254 8.44 -9.69 -2.42
CA ASP A 254 7.18 -9.59 -3.16
C ASP A 254 6.47 -10.94 -3.15
N LEU A 255 5.42 -11.04 -2.33
CA LEU A 255 4.66 -12.26 -2.09
C LEU A 255 3.35 -12.24 -2.92
N ASP A 256 3.15 -13.22 -3.80
CA ASP A 256 1.89 -13.38 -4.54
C ASP A 256 0.89 -14.21 -3.72
N LEU A 257 -0.11 -13.52 -3.17
CA LEU A 257 -1.11 -14.09 -2.27
C LEU A 257 -2.32 -14.66 -3.02
N ARG A 258 -2.46 -14.42 -4.32
CA ARG A 258 -3.52 -15.03 -5.16
C ARG A 258 -3.24 -16.50 -5.47
N SER A 259 -1.98 -16.89 -5.39
CA SER A 259 -1.48 -18.23 -5.72
C SER A 259 -1.17 -19.05 -4.48
N LYS A 260 -1.80 -18.73 -3.33
CA LYS A 260 -1.65 -19.52 -2.11
C LYS A 260 -2.12 -20.96 -2.39
N PRO A 261 -1.34 -21.99 -2.03
CA PRO A 261 -1.80 -23.38 -2.04
C PRO A 261 -2.89 -23.62 -0.99
#